data_AF-A0A1H6ID40-F1
#
_entry.id   AF-A0A1H6ID40-F1
#
_cell.length_a   1.000
_cell.length_b   1.000
_cell.length_c   1.000
_cell.angle_alpha   90.00
_cell.angle_beta   90.00
_cell.angle_gamma   90.00
#
_symmetry.space_group_name_H-M   'P 1'
#
loop_
_entity.id
_entity.type
_entity.pdbx_description
1 polymer ?
#
loop_
_entity_poly.entity_id
_entity_poly.type
_entity_poly.pdbx_seq_one_letter_code
_entity_poly.pdbx_strand_id
1 'polypeptide(L)' 'MEIKIDDETEAIFQERAKHSEYESAAEYAAMVLEVVAEELADEETPNEEMRDRLSDLGYL' A
#
# COMPACT_ATOMS: atom_id res chain seq x y z
N MET A 1 12.94 3.31 12.86
CA MET A 1 11.58 3.30 13.42
C MET A 1 11.01 1.93 13.12
N GLU A 2 10.71 1.11 14.12
CA GLU A 2 10.07 -0.20 13.90
C GLU A 2 8.55 -0.01 13.92
N ILE A 3 7.89 -0.40 12.83
CA ILE A 3 6.43 -0.45 12.75
C ILE A 3 6.04 -1.89 13.05
N LYS A 4 5.22 -2.08 14.09
CA LYS A 4 4.63 -3.38 14.41
C LYS A 4 3.29 -3.48 13.72
N ILE A 5 3.14 -4.50 12.89
CA ILE A 5 1.88 -4.93 12.30
C ILE A 5 1.47 -6.25 12.93
N ASP A 6 0.19 -6.59 12.85
CA ASP A 6 -0.29 -7.90 13.29
C ASP A 6 0.08 -9.02 12.31
N ASP A 7 0.02 -10.25 12.80
CA ASP A 7 0.38 -11.46 12.05
C ASP A 7 -0.48 -11.63 10.78
N GLU A 8 -1.72 -11.13 10.78
CA GLU A 8 -2.63 -11.21 9.63
C GLU A 8 -2.18 -10.27 8.50
N THR A 9 -1.84 -9.03 8.86
CA THR A 9 -1.30 -8.03 7.94
C THR A 9 0.06 -8.46 7.40
N GLU A 10 0.92 -9.03 8.25
CA GLU A 10 2.21 -9.59 7.82
C GLU A 10 2.03 -10.73 6.82
N ALA A 11 1.08 -11.65 7.06
CA ALA A 11 0.78 -12.74 6.15
C ALA A 11 0.31 -12.23 4.77
N ILE A 12 -0.56 -11.20 4.75
CA ILE A 12 -1.01 -10.55 3.51
C ILE A 12 0.18 -9.97 2.74
N PHE A 13 1.06 -9.22 3.42
CA PHE A 13 2.23 -8.66 2.76
C PHE A 13 3.21 -9.72 2.27
N GLN A 14 3.36 -10.82 3.00
CA GLN A 14 4.24 -11.90 2.60
C GLN A 14 3.71 -12.69 1.41
N GLU A 15 2.39 -12.88 1.32
CA GLU A 15 1.74 -13.46 0.15
C GLU A 15 1.94 -12.54 -1.07
N ARG A 16 1.64 -11.25 -0.93
CA ARG A 16 1.78 -10.30 -2.04
C ARG A 16 3.22 -10.09 -2.48
N ALA A 17 4.18 -10.08 -1.56
CA ALA A 17 5.61 -10.01 -1.88
C ALA A 17 6.03 -11.15 -2.82
N LYS A 18 5.58 -12.39 -2.55
CA LYS A 18 5.86 -13.56 -3.40
C LYS A 18 5.25 -13.44 -4.81
N HIS A 19 4.09 -12.81 -4.92
CA HIS A 19 3.40 -12.63 -6.21
C HIS A 19 4.00 -11.51 -7.07
N SER A 20 4.75 -10.59 -6.46
CA SER A 20 5.29 -9.40 -7.13
C SER A 20 6.82 -9.37 -7.16
N GLU A 21 7.47 -10.53 -6.98
CA GLU A 21 8.93 -10.72 -7.07
C GLU A 21 9.76 -9.95 -6.01
N TYR A 22 9.16 -9.62 -4.86
CA TYR A 22 9.88 -9.01 -3.74
C TYR A 22 10.51 -10.08 -2.82
N GLU A 23 11.65 -9.75 -2.22
CA GLU A 23 12.43 -10.69 -1.40
C GLU A 23 11.82 -10.86 0.00
N SER A 24 11.01 -9.89 0.46
CA SER A 24 10.38 -9.93 1.78
C SER A 24 9.09 -9.13 1.88
N ALA A 25 8.28 -9.44 2.90
CA ALA A 25 7.11 -8.64 3.28
C ALA A 25 7.50 -7.20 3.65
N ALA A 26 8.68 -7.00 4.25
CA ALA A 26 9.19 -5.68 4.63
C ALA A 26 9.50 -4.82 3.40
N GLU A 27 10.09 -5.42 2.37
CA GLU A 27 10.38 -4.73 1.10
C GLU A 27 9.10 -4.32 0.38
N TYR A 28 8.12 -5.23 0.31
CA TYR A 28 6.81 -4.92 -0.25
C TYR A 28 6.09 -3.82 0.55
N ALA A 29 6.12 -3.89 1.88
CA ALA A 29 5.51 -2.88 2.74
C ALA A 29 6.20 -1.51 2.57
N ALA A 30 7.52 -1.47 2.42
CA ALA A 30 8.24 -0.23 2.16
C ALA A 30 7.80 0.42 0.83
N MET A 31 7.70 -0.37 -0.24
CA MET A 31 7.20 0.10 -1.53
C MET A 31 5.77 0.64 -1.43
N VAL A 32 4.87 -0.09 -0.77
CA VAL A 32 3.48 0.37 -0.57
C VAL A 32 3.43 1.69 0.20
N LEU A 33 4.22 1.82 1.26
CA LEU A 33 4.27 3.04 2.06
C LEU A 33 4.86 4.22 1.29
N GLU A 34 5.84 3.98 0.42
CA GLU A 34 6.42 5.00 -0.45
C GLU A 34 5.38 5.52 -1.45
N VAL A 35 4.67 4.63 -2.15
CA VAL A 35 3.58 5.02 -3.07
C VAL A 35 2.49 5.80 -2.35
N VAL A 36 2.04 5.32 -1.19
CA VAL A 36 1.01 6.04 -0.41
C VAL A 36 1.52 7.40 0.04
N ALA A 37 2.78 7.51 0.44
CA ALA A 37 3.37 8.79 0.84
C ALA A 37 3.48 9.77 -0.34
N GLU A 38 3.80 9.30 -1.55
CA GLU A 38 3.81 10.10 -2.77
C GLU A 38 2.41 10.59 -3.13
N GLU A 39 1.42 9.71 -3.15
CA GLU A 39 0.02 10.06 -3.45
C GLU A 39 -0.56 11.06 -2.44
N LEU A 40 -0.18 10.96 -1.16
CA LEU A 40 -0.57 11.93 -0.13
C LEU A 40 0.24 13.23 -0.20
N ALA A 41 1.47 13.22 -0.73
CA ALA A 41 2.27 14.42 -0.92
C ALA A 41 1.78 15.25 -2.12
N ASP A 42 1.19 14.59 -3.12
CA ASP A 42 0.54 15.21 -4.29
C ASP A 42 -0.86 15.79 -3.97
N GLU A 43 -1.19 16.01 -2.69
CA GLU A 43 -2.41 16.70 -2.19
C GLU A 43 -2.56 18.18 -2.66
N GLU A 44 -1.93 18.62 -3.75
CA GLU A 44 -2.57 19.57 -4.67
C GLU A 44 -3.65 18.85 -5.51
N THR A 45 -4.77 18.50 -4.84
CA THR A 45 -6.05 17.97 -5.38
C THR A 45 -6.15 16.45 -5.50
N PRO A 46 -7.18 15.79 -4.91
CA PRO A 46 -7.49 14.43 -5.31
C PRO A 46 -7.91 14.44 -6.77
N ASN A 47 -7.05 13.91 -7.64
CA ASN A 47 -7.41 13.56 -9.01
C ASN A 47 -8.68 12.68 -8.93
N GLU A 48 -9.70 13.06 -9.68
CA GLU A 48 -10.99 12.37 -9.83
C GLU A 48 -10.81 10.84 -10.02
N GLU A 49 -9.72 10.46 -10.69
CA GLU A 49 -9.29 9.08 -10.93
C GLU A 49 -8.97 8.27 -9.67
N MET A 50 -8.38 8.90 -8.64
CA MET A 50 -8.08 8.22 -7.37
C MET A 50 -9.35 7.99 -6.55
N ARG A 51 -10.30 8.93 -6.61
CA ARG A 51 -11.63 8.77 -6.00
C ARG A 51 -12.42 7.64 -6.67
N ASP A 52 -12.40 7.57 -7.99
CA ASP A 52 -13.09 6.51 -8.73
C ASP A 52 -12.47 5.14 -8.42
N ARG A 53 -11.13 5.04 -8.35
CA ARG A 53 -10.45 3.78 -7.98
C ARG A 53 -10.77 3.33 -6.55
N LEU A 54 -10.89 4.26 -5.60
CA LEU A 54 -11.25 3.92 -4.21
C LEU A 54 -12.71 3.48 -4.08
N SER A 55 -13.62 4.06 -4.87
CA SER A 55 -15.03 3.63 -4.94
C SER A 55 -15.18 2.25 -5.57
N ASP A 56 -14.44 1.97 -6.65
CA ASP A 56 -14.47 0.66 -7.33
C ASP A 56 -13.94 -0.47 -6.44
N LEU A 57 -13.02 -0.15 -5.53
CA LEU A 57 -12.47 -1.08 -4.55
C LEU A 57 -13.33 -1.20 -3.27
N GLY A 58 -14.42 -0.42 -3.14
CA GLY A 58 -15.35 -0.48 -2.02
C GLY A 58 -14.89 0.20 -0.72
N TYR A 59 -13.93 1.12 -0.82
CA TYR A 59 -13.39 1.88 0.32
C TYR A 59 -14.05 3.26 0.51
N LEU A 60 -14.87 3.70 -0.46
CA LEU A 60 -15.76 4.88 -0.43
C LEU A 60 -17.21 4.46 -0.61
#